data_AF-A0A843GZU8-F1
#
_entry.id   AF-A0A843GZU8-F1
#
_cell.length_a   1.000
_cell.length_b   1.000
_cell.length_c   1.000
_cell.angle_alpha   90.00
_cell.angle_beta   90.00
_cell.angle_gamma   90.00
#
_symmetry.space_group_name_H-M   'P 1'
#
loop_
_entity.id
_entity.type
_entity.pdbx_description
1 polymer ?
#
loop_
_entity_poly.entity_id
_entity_poly.type
_entity_poly.pdbx_seq_one_letter_code
_entity_poly.pdbx_strand_id
1 'polypeptide(L)'
;MLLNLMQNVVSKVSEDVGFNVRFMYGSTLSVVNEITLLRRRMEVYPAIILFQEGIVETDKRYWYEYDIPKMAIATTTKYDLTDMQRINTTFQNVIYPIFDSFQKQLRVIDLNYELLLNRTDIPFYHETQNTNNFNQLVDGCIIRRFVLKEEKNRC
;
A
#
# COMPACT_ATOMS: atom_id res chain seq x y z
N MET A 1 -17.82 -1.20 1.67
CA MET A 1 -17.73 -0.47 0.38
C MET A 1 -16.27 -0.16 0.06
N LEU A 2 -15.52 0.46 0.99
CA LEU A 2 -14.07 0.67 0.88
C LEU A 2 -13.25 -0.56 0.41
N LEU A 3 -13.47 -1.76 0.95
CA LEU A 3 -12.67 -2.93 0.55
C LEU A 3 -12.84 -3.28 -0.93
N ASN A 4 -14.07 -3.25 -1.45
CA ASN A 4 -14.34 -3.52 -2.85
C ASN A 4 -13.76 -2.42 -3.74
N LEU A 5 -13.89 -1.16 -3.30
CA LEU A 5 -13.27 -0.02 -3.98
C LEU A 5 -11.75 -0.21 -4.10
N MET A 6 -11.10 -0.55 -2.99
CA MET A 6 -9.66 -0.74 -2.94
C MET A 6 -9.20 -1.95 -3.75
N GLN A 7 -9.94 -3.07 -3.71
CA GLN A 7 -9.67 -4.22 -4.59
C GLN A 7 -9.74 -3.83 -6.07
N ASN A 8 -10.77 -3.07 -6.46
CA ASN A 8 -10.91 -2.59 -7.84
C ASN A 8 -9.77 -1.65 -8.24
N VAL A 9 -9.35 -0.76 -7.34
CA VAL A 9 -8.18 0.11 -7.55
C VAL A 9 -6.92 -0.72 -7.77
N VAL A 10 -6.65 -1.71 -6.90
CA VAL A 10 -5.45 -2.55 -7.00
C VAL A 10 -5.47 -3.43 -8.26
N SER A 11 -6.64 -3.88 -8.70
CA SER A 11 -6.78 -4.58 -9.99
C SER A 11 -6.33 -3.70 -11.15
N LYS A 12 -6.81 -2.45 -11.21
CA LYS A 12 -6.40 -1.48 -12.24
C LYS A 12 -4.93 -1.11 -12.15
N VAL A 13 -4.37 -1.05 -10.93
CA VAL A 13 -2.93 -0.85 -10.75
C VAL A 13 -2.15 -2.01 -11.35
N SER A 14 -2.58 -3.25 -11.10
CA SER A 14 -1.93 -4.45 -11.66
C SER A 14 -1.95 -4.45 -13.20
N GLU A 15 -3.07 -4.04 -13.79
CA GLU A 15 -3.19 -3.87 -15.24
C GLU A 15 -2.24 -2.78 -15.78
N ASP A 16 -2.16 -1.63 -15.13
CA ASP A 16 -1.37 -0.47 -15.55
C ASP A 16 0.15 -0.71 -15.41
N VAL A 17 0.59 -1.45 -14.39
CA VAL A 17 2.02 -1.79 -14.18
C VAL A 17 2.47 -3.07 -14.90
N GLY A 18 1.54 -3.86 -15.43
CA GLY A 18 1.84 -5.06 -16.22
C GLY A 18 2.25 -6.29 -15.39
N PHE A 19 2.05 -6.27 -14.07
CA PHE A 19 2.28 -7.43 -13.19
C PHE A 19 1.27 -7.45 -12.03
N ASN A 20 1.04 -8.64 -11.48
CA ASN A 20 0.05 -8.83 -10.42
C ASN A 20 0.48 -8.16 -9.11
N VAL A 21 -0.29 -7.17 -8.65
CA VAL A 21 -0.14 -6.52 -7.34
C VAL A 21 -1.22 -7.06 -6.41
N ARG A 22 -0.82 -7.62 -5.27
CA ARG A 22 -1.75 -8.17 -4.28
C ARG A 22 -2.43 -7.05 -3.49
N PHE A 23 -3.72 -7.21 -3.21
CA PHE A 23 -4.38 -6.41 -2.18
C PHE A 23 -4.42 -7.19 -0.88
N MET A 24 -3.91 -6.60 0.20
CA MET A 24 -3.99 -7.16 1.55
C MET A 24 -4.73 -6.19 2.46
N TYR A 25 -5.57 -6.74 3.34
CA TYR A 25 -6.32 -5.96 4.31
C TYR A 25 -6.38 -6.70 5.64
N GLY A 26 -6.12 -5.99 6.73
CA GLY A 26 -6.28 -6.53 8.08
C GLY A 26 -5.54 -5.72 9.13
N SER A 27 -5.48 -6.26 10.34
CA SER A 27 -4.62 -5.71 11.39
C SER A 27 -3.15 -5.91 11.04
N THR A 28 -2.29 -5.08 11.62
CA THR A 28 -0.84 -5.16 11.53
C THR A 28 -0.34 -6.58 11.82
N LEU A 29 -0.88 -7.24 12.85
CA LEU A 29 -0.50 -8.61 13.19
C LEU A 29 -0.86 -9.61 12.08
N SER A 30 -2.08 -9.51 11.54
CA SER A 30 -2.53 -10.41 10.46
C SER A 30 -1.68 -10.25 9.19
N VAL A 31 -1.40 -8.99 8.81
CA VAL A 31 -0.56 -8.65 7.66
C VAL A 31 0.87 -9.18 7.85
N VAL A 32 1.46 -8.99 9.03
CA VAL A 32 2.81 -9.49 9.34
C VAL A 32 2.89 -11.01 9.24
N ASN A 33 1.88 -11.72 9.75
CA ASN A 33 1.80 -13.17 9.65
C ASN A 33 1.73 -13.63 8.19
N GLU A 34 0.91 -12.98 7.37
CA GLU A 34 0.79 -13.31 5.95
C GLU A 34 2.09 -13.05 5.19
N ILE A 35 2.72 -11.89 5.39
CA ILE A 35 4.04 -11.56 4.82
C ILE A 35 5.10 -12.59 5.22
N THR A 36 5.09 -13.02 6.48
CA THR A 36 6.02 -14.04 6.98
C THR A 36 5.82 -15.37 6.25
N LEU A 37 4.57 -15.76 5.96
CA LEU A 37 4.27 -16.96 5.21
C LEU A 37 4.70 -16.84 3.74
N LEU A 38 4.45 -15.70 3.08
CA LEU A 38 4.87 -15.45 1.71
C LEU A 38 6.40 -15.50 1.57
N ARG A 39 7.11 -14.88 2.52
CA ARG A 39 8.58 -14.93 2.58
C ARG A 39 9.09 -16.35 2.75
N ARG A 40 8.47 -17.17 3.63
CA ARG A 40 8.84 -18.60 3.79
C ARG A 40 8.66 -19.41 2.51
N ARG A 41 7.72 -19.02 1.65
CA ARG A 41 7.48 -19.65 0.34
C ARG A 41 8.37 -19.08 -0.78
N MET A 42 9.20 -18.08 -0.47
CA MET A 42 10.01 -17.34 -1.45
C MET A 42 9.17 -16.77 -2.60
N GLU A 43 7.91 -16.44 -2.33
CA GLU A 43 7.06 -15.79 -3.32
C GLU A 43 7.47 -14.32 -3.46
N VAL A 44 7.52 -13.81 -4.68
CA VAL A 44 7.63 -12.36 -4.93
C VAL A 44 6.23 -11.76 -4.82
N TYR A 45 6.04 -10.79 -3.94
CA TYR A 45 4.72 -10.20 -3.67
C TYR A 45 4.77 -8.67 -3.63
N PRO A 46 4.69 -7.97 -4.78
CA PRO A 46 4.25 -6.59 -4.73
C PRO A 46 2.83 -6.56 -4.16
N ALA A 47 2.61 -5.78 -3.11
CA ALA A 47 1.33 -5.70 -2.42
C ALA A 47 1.00 -4.25 -2.05
N ILE A 48 -0.27 -3.89 -2.22
CA ILE A 48 -0.89 -2.71 -1.61
C ILE A 48 -1.65 -3.20 -0.37
N ILE A 49 -1.30 -2.64 0.78
CA ILE A 49 -1.73 -3.11 2.09
C ILE A 49 -2.52 -2.00 2.77
N LEU A 50 -3.75 -2.31 3.15
CA LEU A 50 -4.63 -1.45 3.94
C LEU A 50 -4.68 -1.95 5.40
N PHE A 51 -4.14 -1.15 6.32
CA PHE A 51 -4.18 -1.46 7.75
C PHE A 51 -5.51 -1.04 8.34
N GLN A 52 -6.20 -1.96 9.00
CA GLN A 52 -7.53 -1.73 9.56
C GLN A 52 -7.53 -0.72 10.72
N GLU A 53 -6.41 -0.58 11.43
CA GLU A 53 -6.34 0.21 12.66
C GLU A 53 -6.64 1.69 12.43
N GLY A 54 -7.70 2.17 13.08
CA GLY A 54 -8.07 3.57 13.10
C GLY A 54 -8.74 4.09 11.82
N ILE A 55 -9.12 3.20 10.88
CA ILE A 55 -9.95 3.61 9.75
C ILE A 55 -11.29 4.12 10.27
N VAL A 56 -11.71 5.30 9.83
CA VAL A 56 -13.02 5.88 10.14
C VAL A 56 -13.80 6.08 8.85
N GLU A 57 -15.00 5.50 8.81
CA GLU A 57 -15.97 5.73 7.74
C GLU A 57 -17.03 6.74 8.22
N THR A 58 -17.23 7.80 7.45
CA THR A 58 -18.26 8.79 7.69
C THR A 58 -19.23 8.81 6.53
N ASP A 59 -20.51 8.57 6.84
CA ASP A 59 -21.59 8.66 5.87
C ASP A 59 -22.00 10.13 5.67
N LYS A 60 -21.88 10.66 4.44
CA LYS A 60 -22.35 12.00 4.04
C LYS A 60 -23.52 11.87 3.05
N ARG A 61 -24.25 12.97 2.86
CA ARG A 61 -25.47 12.95 2.01
C ARG A 61 -25.23 12.40 0.60
N TYR A 62 -24.09 12.70 -0.03
CA TYR A 62 -23.81 12.33 -1.43
C TYR A 62 -22.55 11.46 -1.62
N TRP A 63 -21.73 11.28 -0.59
CA TRP A 63 -20.51 10.49 -0.64
C TRP A 63 -20.25 9.76 0.69
N TYR A 64 -19.42 8.73 0.64
CA TYR A 64 -18.73 8.18 1.80
C TYR A 64 -17.37 8.84 1.93
N GLU A 65 -16.97 9.14 3.16
CA GLU A 65 -15.65 9.68 3.48
C GLU A 65 -14.89 8.70 4.35
N TYR A 66 -13.69 8.32 3.93
CA TYR A 66 -12.83 7.37 4.62
C TYR A 66 -11.56 8.09 5.09
N ASP A 67 -11.35 8.18 6.39
CA ASP A 67 -10.06 8.55 6.97
C ASP A 67 -9.24 7.28 7.14
N ILE A 68 -8.12 7.19 6.41
CA ILE A 68 -7.25 6.03 6.39
C ILE A 68 -5.89 6.43 6.98
N PRO A 69 -5.61 6.03 8.23
CA PRO A 69 -4.41 6.47 8.92
C PRO A 69 -3.12 5.94 8.30
N LYS A 70 -3.16 4.70 7.77
CA LYS A 70 -1.97 3.99 7.33
C LYS A 70 -2.27 2.99 6.22
N MET A 71 -1.44 3.06 5.19
CA MET A 71 -1.30 2.05 4.15
C MET A 71 0.17 1.75 3.89
N ALA A 72 0.46 0.65 3.20
CA ALA A 72 1.79 0.35 2.69
C ALA A 72 1.73 -0.14 1.24
N ILE A 73 2.77 0.15 0.49
CA ILE A 73 3.13 -0.56 -0.74
C ILE A 73 4.42 -1.28 -0.44
N ALA A 74 4.44 -2.59 -0.57
CA ALA A 74 5.56 -3.40 -0.14
C ALA A 74 5.86 -4.51 -1.14
N THR A 75 7.10 -4.99 -1.14
CA THR A 75 7.52 -6.17 -1.88
C THR A 75 8.61 -6.93 -1.14
N THR A 76 8.91 -8.13 -1.63
CA THR A 76 9.95 -8.99 -1.07
C THR A 76 11.32 -8.30 -1.12
N THR A 77 12.03 -8.27 0.00
CA THR A 77 13.38 -7.72 0.03
C THR A 77 14.40 -8.63 -0.66
N LYS A 78 15.29 -8.01 -1.43
CA LYS A 78 16.48 -8.64 -2.01
C LYS A 78 17.68 -8.49 -1.07
N TYR A 79 17.96 -9.55 -0.30
CA TYR A 79 18.97 -9.57 0.77
C TYR A 79 20.42 -9.43 0.26
N ASP A 80 20.65 -9.70 -1.01
CA ASP A 80 21.94 -9.60 -1.69
C ASP A 80 22.28 -8.15 -2.09
N LEU A 81 21.36 -7.20 -1.91
CA LEU A 81 21.51 -5.81 -2.32
C LEU A 81 21.62 -4.86 -1.11
N THR A 82 22.53 -3.89 -1.22
CA THR A 82 22.62 -2.74 -0.30
C THR A 82 21.39 -1.83 -0.43
N ASP A 83 21.13 -0.97 0.56
CA ASP A 83 19.97 -0.07 0.55
C ASP A 83 19.90 0.79 -0.70
N MET A 84 21.02 1.38 -1.12
CA MET A 84 21.11 2.18 -2.34
C MET A 84 20.83 1.36 -3.60
N GLN A 85 21.29 0.10 -3.65
CA GLN A 85 20.98 -0.79 -4.77
C GLN A 85 19.50 -1.18 -4.77
N ARG A 86 18.88 -1.41 -3.62
CA ARG A 86 17.44 -1.69 -3.51
C ARG A 86 16.62 -0.47 -3.92
N ILE A 87 17.02 0.74 -3.54
CA ILE A 87 16.40 1.98 -4.03
C ILE A 87 16.48 2.04 -5.56
N ASN A 88 17.67 1.88 -6.14
CA ASN A 88 17.87 1.97 -7.58
C ASN A 88 17.28 0.80 -8.40
N THR A 89 16.81 -0.26 -7.74
CA THR A 89 16.23 -1.43 -8.42
C THR A 89 14.81 -1.70 -7.93
N THR A 90 14.64 -2.27 -6.74
CA THR A 90 13.34 -2.62 -6.15
C THR A 90 12.40 -1.41 -6.06
N PHE A 91 12.87 -0.27 -5.59
CA PHE A 91 11.98 0.90 -5.44
C PHE A 91 11.62 1.50 -6.81
N GLN A 92 12.63 1.83 -7.61
CA GLN A 92 12.43 2.44 -8.94
C GLN A 92 11.63 1.56 -9.90
N ASN A 93 11.82 0.23 -9.87
CA ASN A 93 11.19 -0.67 -10.84
C ASN A 93 9.89 -1.32 -10.35
N VAL A 94 9.61 -1.28 -9.04
CA VAL A 94 8.42 -1.94 -8.47
C VAL A 94 7.62 -0.99 -7.60
N ILE A 95 8.19 -0.46 -6.52
CA ILE A 95 7.41 0.30 -5.53
C ILE A 95 6.89 1.62 -6.09
N TYR A 96 7.74 2.40 -6.78
CA TYR A 96 7.33 3.70 -7.32
C TYR A 96 6.33 3.58 -8.48
N PRO A 97 6.51 2.66 -9.46
CA PRO A 97 5.47 2.42 -10.47
C PRO A 97 4.12 2.04 -9.88
N ILE A 98 4.09 1.18 -8.84
CA ILE A 98 2.85 0.84 -8.13
C ILE A 98 2.27 2.07 -7.44
N PHE A 99 3.10 2.87 -6.77
CA PHE A 99 2.66 4.10 -6.09
C PHE A 99 2.06 5.11 -7.08
N ASP A 100 2.74 5.38 -8.19
CA ASP A 100 2.30 6.34 -9.20
C ASP A 100 0.99 5.90 -9.85
N SER A 101 0.89 4.61 -10.19
CA SER A 101 -0.34 4.02 -10.70
C SER A 101 -1.47 4.07 -9.67
N PHE A 102 -1.20 3.69 -8.43
CA PHE A 102 -2.17 3.73 -7.34
C PHE A 102 -2.71 5.14 -7.11
N GLN A 103 -1.82 6.14 -7.06
CA GLN A 103 -2.18 7.55 -6.97
C GLN A 103 -3.07 7.98 -8.15
N LYS A 104 -2.71 7.61 -9.38
CA LYS A 104 -3.50 7.88 -10.59
C LYS A 104 -4.90 7.27 -10.48
N GLN A 105 -5.03 6.02 -10.04
CA GLN A 105 -6.33 5.35 -9.92
C GLN A 105 -7.20 5.95 -8.80
N LEU A 106 -6.62 6.32 -7.65
CA LEU A 106 -7.35 6.99 -6.58
C LEU A 106 -7.91 8.35 -7.02
N ARG A 107 -7.17 9.13 -7.81
CA ARG A 107 -7.62 10.42 -8.34
C ARG A 107 -8.84 10.32 -9.26
N VAL A 108 -9.11 9.16 -9.86
CA VAL A 108 -10.31 8.94 -10.70
C VAL A 108 -11.57 8.71 -9.84
N ILE A 109 -11.38 8.39 -8.56
CA ILE A 109 -12.45 8.11 -7.61
C ILE A 109 -12.72 9.34 -6.75
N ASP A 110 -11.67 9.98 -6.26
CA ASP A 110 -11.78 11.08 -5.32
C ASP A 110 -12.33 12.37 -6.00
N LEU A 111 -13.28 13.02 -5.33
CA LEU A 111 -14.15 14.07 -5.90
C LEU A 111 -13.52 15.48 -6.00
N ASN A 112 -12.23 15.67 -5.62
CA ASN A 112 -11.37 16.89 -5.69
C ASN A 112 -10.59 17.08 -4.36
N TYR A 113 -9.33 17.53 -4.26
CA TYR A 113 -8.21 17.80 -5.20
C TYR A 113 -6.85 17.83 -4.45
N GLU A 114 -6.75 17.25 -3.25
CA GLU A 114 -5.50 17.19 -2.49
C GLU A 114 -5.29 15.78 -1.94
N LEU A 115 -5.24 14.80 -2.85
CA LEU A 115 -4.71 13.49 -2.49
C LEU A 115 -3.20 13.64 -2.21
N LEU A 116 -2.88 14.11 -1.01
CA LEU A 116 -1.54 14.25 -0.46
C LEU A 116 -1.16 12.90 0.16
N LEU A 117 -0.70 11.99 -0.69
CA LEU A 117 -0.14 10.74 -0.23
C LEU A 117 1.26 11.00 0.33
N ASN A 118 1.35 11.13 1.66
CA ASN A 118 2.61 11.23 2.35
C ASN A 118 3.31 9.86 2.33
N ARG A 119 4.16 9.67 1.31
CA ARG A 119 4.98 8.48 1.12
C ARG A 119 6.26 8.59 1.94
N THR A 120 6.56 7.56 2.72
CA THR A 120 7.87 7.40 3.37
C THR A 120 8.46 6.07 2.94
N ASP A 121 9.61 6.13 2.28
CA ASP A 121 10.32 4.93 1.83
C ASP A 121 10.99 4.23 3.01
N ILE A 122 10.88 2.91 3.03
CA ILE A 122 11.35 2.03 4.10
C ILE A 122 12.08 0.85 3.46
N PRO A 123 13.37 1.01 3.14
CA PRO A 123 14.20 -0.11 2.74
C PRO A 123 14.39 -1.05 3.94
N PHE A 124 14.29 -2.36 3.74
CA PHE A 124 14.58 -3.35 4.76
C PHE A 124 16.08 -3.52 4.96
N TYR A 125 16.65 -2.64 5.79
CA TYR A 125 17.84 -2.84 6.63
C TYR A 125 18.04 -1.53 7.40
N HIS A 126 17.75 -1.53 8.70
CA HIS A 126 18.21 -0.46 9.59
C HIS A 126 18.88 -1.14 10.77
N GLU A 127 20.19 -0.93 10.92
CA GLU A 127 21.01 -1.49 12.00
C GLU A 127 20.51 -1.12 13.42
N THR A 128 19.52 -0.23 13.55
CA THR A 128 19.17 0.41 14.82
C THR A 128 17.67 0.72 14.98
N GLN A 129 16.72 -0.22 14.83
CA GLN A 129 15.38 -0.03 15.42
C GLN A 129 14.73 -1.32 15.96
N ASN A 130 14.42 -1.30 17.26
CA ASN A 130 13.96 -2.46 18.06
C ASN A 130 12.43 -2.68 18.10
N THR A 131 11.59 -1.97 17.32
CA THR A 131 10.13 -2.02 17.58
C THR A 131 9.18 -1.98 16.36
N ASN A 132 9.64 -2.13 15.11
CA ASN A 132 8.74 -2.10 13.95
C ASN A 132 8.79 -3.38 13.10
N ASN A 133 8.13 -4.42 13.59
CA ASN A 133 8.16 -5.78 13.02
C ASN A 133 7.70 -5.88 11.56
N PHE A 134 6.78 -5.01 11.10
CA PHE A 134 6.36 -4.99 9.69
C PHE A 134 7.48 -4.51 8.76
N ASN A 135 8.13 -3.39 9.12
CA ASN A 135 9.23 -2.81 8.35
C ASN A 135 10.46 -3.73 8.29
N GLN A 136 10.58 -4.64 9.26
CA GLN A 136 11.65 -5.63 9.35
C GLN A 136 11.44 -6.84 8.42
N LEU A 137 10.49 -6.80 7.48
CA LEU A 137 10.22 -7.93 6.60
C LEU A 137 10.20 -7.58 5.11
N VAL A 138 10.15 -6.30 4.75
CA VAL A 138 9.85 -5.85 3.38
C VAL A 138 10.58 -4.58 3.00
N ASP A 139 10.91 -4.46 1.72
CA ASP A 139 11.14 -3.15 1.11
C ASP A 139 9.78 -2.55 0.77
N GLY A 140 9.54 -1.30 1.11
CA GLY A 140 8.26 -0.68 0.80
C GLY A 140 8.23 0.80 1.07
N CYS A 141 7.06 1.40 0.85
CA CYS A 141 6.77 2.74 1.32
C CYS A 141 5.47 2.75 2.13
N ILE A 142 5.44 3.58 3.17
CA ILE A 142 4.25 3.82 3.99
C ILE A 142 3.55 5.06 3.47
N ILE A 143 2.24 4.97 3.33
CA ILE A 143 1.36 6.08 3.00
C ILE A 143 0.60 6.42 4.28
N ARG A 144 0.75 7.65 4.79
CA ARG A 144 0.14 8.07 6.05
C ARG A 144 -0.97 9.09 5.82
N ARG A 145 -2.05 8.94 6.59
CA ARG A 145 -3.14 9.91 6.76
C ARG A 145 -3.63 10.46 5.43
N PHE A 146 -4.43 9.67 4.73
CA PHE A 146 -5.14 10.17 3.56
C PHE A 146 -6.65 10.00 3.76
N VAL A 147 -7.39 10.95 3.22
CA VAL A 147 -8.85 10.94 3.21
C VAL A 147 -9.29 10.61 1.78
N LEU A 148 -10.23 9.68 1.65
CA LEU A 148 -10.80 9.28 0.38
C LEU A 148 -12.30 9.56 0.38
N LYS A 149 -12.80 10.25 -0.65
CA LYS A 149 -14.23 10.48 -0.84
C LYS A 149 -14.75 9.67 -2.02
N GLU A 150 -15.80 8.89 -1.80
CA GLU A 150 -16.43 8.02 -2.80
C GLU A 150 -17.89 8.39 -2.98
N GLU A 151 -18.34 8.70 -4.20
CA GLU A 151 -19.76 8.94 -4.47
C GLU A 151 -20.62 7.70 -4.21
N LYS A 152 -21.81 7.91 -3.64
CA LYS A 152 -22.78 6.84 -3.40
C LYS A 152 -23.35 6.22 -4.68
N ASN A 153 -23.22 6.89 -5.83
CA ASN A 153 -23.92 6.55 -7.08
C ASN A 153 -23.08 5.76 -8.11
N ARG A 154 -22.02 5.07 -7.69
CA ARG A 154 -21.28 4.11 -8.55
C ARG A 154 -21.73 2.65 -8.40
N CYS A 155 -22.97 2.42 -7.97
CA CYS A 155 -23.66 1.12 -8.02
C CYS A 155 -24.98 1.25 -8.79
#